data_AF-A0A3N5VPW1-F1
#
_entry.id   AF-A0A3N5VPW1-F1
#
_cell.length_a   1.000
_cell.length_b   1.000
_cell.length_c   1.000
_cell.angle_alpha   90.00
_cell.angle_beta   90.00
_cell.angle_gamma   90.00
#
_symmetry.space_group_name_H-M   'P 1'
#
loop_
_entity.id
_entity.type
_entity.pdbx_description
1 polymer ?
#
loop_
_entity_poly.entity_id
_entity_poly.type
_entity_poly.pdbx_seq_one_letter_code
_entity_poly.pdbx_strand_id
1 'polypeptide(L)' 'MPSVSEKQRKLMCLALSIKQGKTPKNRSKQAAKIAEQMTENQLKEFCEALIKKH' A
#
# COMPACT_ATOMS: atom_id res chain seq x y z
N MET A 1 -18.84 -1.68 -1.25
CA MET A 1 -17.49 -2.14 -1.66
C MET A 1 -16.63 -2.21 -0.41
N PRO A 2 -15.80 -3.25 -0.21
CA PRO A 2 -15.29 -3.56 1.11
C PRO A 2 -14.51 -2.36 1.64
N SER A 3 -14.92 -1.94 2.83
CA SER A 3 -14.28 -0.91 3.63
C SER A 3 -12.81 -1.25 3.75
N VAL A 4 -11.98 -0.71 2.86
CA VAL A 4 -10.52 -0.75 3.04
C VAL A 4 -10.31 0.12 4.28
N SER A 5 -10.25 -0.51 5.44
CA SER A 5 -10.08 0.20 6.69
C SER A 5 -8.90 1.15 6.54
N GLU A 6 -8.94 2.34 7.13
CA GLU A 6 -7.83 3.30 6.97
C GLU A 6 -6.47 2.68 7.30
N LYS A 7 -6.46 1.71 8.22
CA LYS A 7 -5.31 0.88 8.56
C LYS A 7 -4.78 0.07 7.37
N GLN A 8 -5.66 -0.60 6.63
CA GLN A 8 -5.31 -1.38 5.45
C GLN A 8 -4.85 -0.48 4.30
N ARG A 9 -5.46 0.70 4.10
CA ARG A 9 -4.96 1.70 3.15
C ARG A 9 -3.55 2.17 3.51
N LYS A 10 -3.34 2.58 4.76
CA LYS A 10 -2.01 3.00 5.25
C LYS A 10 -0.97 1.89 5.07
N LEU A 11 -1.36 0.64 5.28
CA LEU A 11 -0.50 -0.52 5.04
C LEU A 11 -0.13 -0.68 3.55
N MET A 12 -1.10 -0.53 2.64
CA MET A 12 -0.83 -0.55 1.19
C MET A 12 0.09 0.60 0.76
N CYS A 13 -0.08 1.81 1.33
CA CYS A 13 0.80 2.94 1.02
C CYS A 13 2.20 2.81 1.62
N LEU A 14 2.31 2.14 2.76
CA LEU A 14 3.60 1.76 3.30
C LEU A 14 4.29 0.74 2.39
N ALA A 15 3.54 -0.24 1.88
CA ALA A 15 4.05 -1.22 0.92
C ALA A 15 4.51 -0.54 -0.39
N LEU A 16 3.74 0.44 -0.90
CA LEU A 16 4.15 1.26 -2.05
C LEU A 16 5.48 1.96 -1.80
N SER A 17 5.60 2.61 -0.63
CA SER A 17 6.82 3.34 -0.24
C SER A 17 8.03 2.41 -0.11
N ILE A 18 7.82 1.18 0.35
CA ILE A 18 8.85 0.15 0.41
C ILE A 18 9.25 -0.30 -0.99
N LYS A 19 8.27 -0.54 -1.87
CA LYS A 19 8.52 -0.96 -3.26
C LYS A 19 9.31 0.08 -4.05
N GLN A 20 9.03 1.37 -3.80
CA GLN A 20 9.75 2.51 -4.38
C GLN A 20 11.14 2.77 -3.75
N GLY A 21 11.55 1.98 -2.74
CA GLY A 21 12.82 2.18 -2.03
C GLY A 21 12.89 3.40 -1.10
N LYS A 22 11.78 4.14 -0.95
CA LYS A 22 11.69 5.32 -0.06
C LYS A 22 11.59 4.94 1.41
N THR A 23 11.22 3.70 1.70
CA THR A 23 11.08 3.17 3.06
C THR A 23 11.80 1.84 3.16
N PRO A 24 12.62 1.62 4.21
CA PRO A 24 13.31 0.35 4.38
C PRO A 24 12.32 -0.77 4.74
N LYS A 25 12.56 -1.97 4.18
CA LYS A 25 11.71 -3.18 4.38
C LYS A 25 11.54 -3.57 5.86
N ASN A 26 12.50 -3.22 6.71
CA ASN A 26 12.47 -3.50 8.15
C ASN A 26 11.40 -2.69 8.90
N ARG A 27 10.90 -1.59 8.34
CA ARG A 27 9.88 -0.74 8.97
C ARG A 27 8.56 -1.48 9.16
N SER A 28 8.22 -2.39 8.25
CA SER A 28 7.08 -3.29 8.42
C SER A 28 7.27 -4.55 7.58
N LYS A 29 7.41 -5.69 8.26
CA LYS A 29 7.49 -7.01 7.61
C LYS A 29 6.25 -7.31 6.78
N GLN A 30 5.08 -6.88 7.23
CA GLN A 30 3.83 -7.09 6.50
C GLN A 30 3.78 -6.25 5.23
N ALA A 31 4.14 -4.96 5.30
CA ALA A 31 4.19 -4.10 4.14
C ALA A 31 5.26 -4.54 3.13
N ALA A 32 6.39 -5.06 3.60
CA ALA A 32 7.42 -5.62 2.74
C ALA A 32 6.92 -6.85 1.94
N LYS A 33 6.20 -7.77 2.59
CA LYS A 33 5.57 -8.92 1.90
C LYS A 33 4.57 -8.46 0.84
N ILE A 34 3.73 -7.48 1.16
CA ILE A 34 2.76 -6.93 0.20
C ILE A 34 3.50 -6.26 -0.98
N ALA A 35 4.57 -5.52 -0.71
CA ALA A 35 5.40 -4.87 -1.74
C ALA A 35 6.05 -5.87 -2.72
N GLU A 36 6.31 -7.10 -2.26
CA GLU A 36 6.82 -8.20 -3.07
C GLU A 36 5.72 -8.90 -3.87
N GLN A 37 4.52 -9.03 -3.31
CA GLN A 37 3.39 -9.74 -3.93
C GLN A 37 2.56 -8.90 -4.92
N MET A 38 2.52 -7.57 -4.75
CA MET A 38 1.70 -6.68 -5.57
C MET A 38 2.55 -5.77 -6.45
N THR A 39 2.04 -5.35 -7.60
CA THR A 39 2.74 -4.39 -8.46
C THR A 39 2.66 -2.97 -7.90
N GLU A 40 3.54 -2.08 -8.37
CA GLU A 40 3.53 -0.68 -7.94
C GLU A 40 2.20 -0.01 -8.27
N ASN A 41 1.66 -0.26 -9.46
CA ASN A 41 0.38 0.29 -9.90
C ASN A 41 -0.78 -0.19 -9.03
N GLN A 42 -0.84 -1.46 -8.65
CA GLN A 42 -1.87 -1.97 -7.75
C GLN A 42 -1.80 -1.29 -6.38
N LEU A 43 -0.59 -1.14 -5.82
CA LEU A 43 -0.40 -0.46 -4.55
C LEU A 43 -0.79 1.02 -4.61
N LYS A 44 -0.48 1.68 -5.73
CA LYS A 44 -0.86 3.05 -6.02
C LYS A 44 -2.37 3.21 -6.12
N GLU A 45 -3.05 2.31 -6.84
CA GLU A 45 -4.51 2.27 -6.93
C GLU A 45 -5.14 2.12 -5.54
N PHE A 46 -4.65 1.21 -4.69
CA PHE A 46 -5.17 1.07 -3.32
C PHE A 46 -4.95 2.32 -2.45
N CYS A 47 -3.86 3.06 -2.68
CA CYS A 47 -3.61 4.33 -2.00
C CYS A 47 -4.51 5.46 -2.47
N GLU A 48 -4.74 5.54 -3.78
CA GLU A 48 -5.47 6.63 -4.45
C GLU A 48 -6.98 6.36 -4.54
N ALA A 49 -7.43 5.12 -4.34
CA ALA A 49 -8.83 4.69 -4.49
C ALA A 49 -9.84 5.47 -3.63
N LEU A 50 -9.42 6.18 -2.56
CA LEU A 50 -10.31 7.03 -1.77
C LEU A 50 -10.47 8.46 -2.32
N ILE A 51 -9.71 8.87 -3.32
CA ILE A 51 -9.82 10.21 -3.92
C ILE A 51 -10.98 10.26 -4.94
N LYS A 52 -11.33 9.13 -5.56
CA LYS A 52 -12.59 9.01 -6.31
C LYS A 52 -13.76 8.84 -5.33
N LYS A 53 -14.16 9.94 -4.69
CA LYS A 53 -15.54 10.08 -4.20
C LYS A 53 -16.46 9.84 -5.39
N HIS A 54 -17.30 8.82 -5.31
CA HIS A 54 -18.44 8.66 -6.20
C HIS A 54 -19.58 9.58 -5.74
#